data_AF-A0A392Q8D8-F1
#
_entry.id   AF-A0A392Q8D8-F1
#
_cell.length_a   1.000
_cell.length_b   1.000
_cell.length_c   1.000
_cell.angle_alpha   90.00
_cell.angle_beta   90.00
_cell.angle_gamma   90.00
#
_symmetry.space_group_name_H-M   'P 1'
#
loop_
_entity.id
_entity.type
_entity.pdbx_description
1 polymer ?
#
loop_
_entity_poly.entity_id
_entity_poly.type
_entity_poly.pdbx_seq_one_letter_code
_entity_poly.pdbx_strand_id
1 'polypeptide(L)' 'NEKIKSAHSILIVGGGPTGVELAGEIAVDFPDKKITLVHKGPRLLEFIGAKAADKTLKWLKSKKVE' A
#
# COMPACT_ATOMS: atom_id res chain seq x y z
N ASN A 1 9.18 -0.39 -15.37
CA ASN A 1 8.21 -1.06 -14.45
C ASN A 1 7.56 -2.31 -15.09
N GLU A 2 8.26 -3.03 -15.97
CA GLU A 2 7.66 -4.16 -16.71
C GLU A 2 7.13 -5.29 -15.82
N LYS A 3 7.82 -5.60 -14.72
CA LYS A 3 7.34 -6.59 -13.73
C LYS A 3 6.02 -6.20 -13.08
N ILE A 4 5.77 -4.91 -12.84
CA ILE A 4 4.50 -4.42 -12.28
C ILE A 4 3.41 -4.54 -13.34
N LYS A 5 3.73 -4.16 -14.59
CA LYS A 5 2.77 -4.24 -15.71
C LYS A 5 2.31 -5.68 -15.96
N SER A 6 3.22 -6.66 -15.95
CA SER A 6 2.89 -8.06 -16.23
C SER A 6 2.32 -8.83 -15.02
N ALA A 7 2.54 -8.37 -13.79
CA ALA A 7 2.02 -9.03 -12.59
C ALA A 7 0.51 -8.78 -12.43
N HIS A 8 -0.23 -9.85 -12.09
CA HIS A 8 -1.64 -9.75 -11.69
C HIS A 8 -1.78 -9.50 -10.18
N SER A 9 -0.80 -9.92 -9.39
CA SER A 9 -0.74 -9.76 -7.94
C SER A 9 0.64 -9.26 -7.50
N ILE A 10 0.67 -8.33 -6.55
CA ILE A 10 1.89 -7.69 -6.06
C ILE A 10 1.88 -7.70 -4.53
N LEU A 11 2.94 -8.26 -3.94
CA LEU A 11 3.19 -8.20 -2.50
C LEU A 11 4.26 -7.13 -2.23
N ILE A 12 3.93 -6.18 -1.35
CA ILE A 12 4.84 -5.14 -0.88
C ILE A 12 5.15 -5.40 0.59
N VAL A 13 6.43 -5.49 0.94
CA VAL A 13 6.88 -5.75 2.30
C VAL A 13 7.44 -4.47 2.91
N GLY A 14 6.78 -3.98 3.96
CA GLY A 14 7.17 -2.81 4.74
C GLY A 14 6.14 -1.68 4.72
N GLY A 15 5.50 -1.38 5.85
CA GLY A 15 4.48 -0.34 6.03
C GLY A 15 5.03 1.05 6.38
N GLY A 16 6.31 1.30 6.05
CA GLY A 16 6.92 2.64 6.15
C GLY A 16 6.52 3.55 4.98
N PRO A 17 7.10 4.76 4.88
CA PRO A 17 6.76 5.73 3.84
C PRO A 17 6.83 5.13 2.43
N THR A 18 7.98 4.52 2.11
CA THR A 18 8.25 3.99 0.77
C THR A 18 7.29 2.90 0.35
N GLY A 19 6.97 1.95 1.23
CA GLY A 19 6.06 0.86 0.89
C GLY A 19 4.61 1.33 0.76
N VAL A 20 4.20 2.32 1.58
CA VAL A 20 2.89 2.95 1.49
C VAL A 20 2.73 3.77 0.20
N GLU A 21 3.73 4.58 -0.15
CA GLU A 21 3.73 5.37 -1.40
C GLU A 21 3.67 4.45 -2.61
N LEU A 22 4.53 3.43 -2.67
CA LEU A 22 4.54 2.46 -3.76
C LEU A 22 3.20 1.72 -3.90
N ALA A 23 2.59 1.31 -2.78
CA ALA A 23 1.27 0.69 -2.80
C ALA A 23 0.20 1.65 -3.37
N GLY A 24 0.27 2.93 -2.99
CA GLY A 24 -0.63 3.96 -3.47
C GLY A 24 -0.49 4.25 -4.96
N GLU A 25 0.74 4.40 -5.46
CA GLU A 25 1.01 4.62 -6.89
C GLU A 25 0.49 3.46 -7.74
N ILE A 26 0.82 2.21 -7.37
CA ILE A 26 0.36 1.04 -8.11
C ILE A 26 -1.16 0.93 -8.08
N ALA A 27 -1.80 1.23 -6.95
CA ALA A 27 -3.27 1.17 -6.82
C ALA A 27 -3.99 2.24 -7.64
N VAL A 28 -3.35 3.38 -7.92
CA VAL A 28 -3.89 4.44 -8.78
C VAL A 28 -3.68 4.10 -10.25
N ASP A 29 -2.46 3.71 -10.62
CA ASP A 29 -2.08 3.48 -12.01
C ASP A 29 -2.61 2.14 -12.56
N PHE A 30 -2.83 1.16 -11.69
CA PHE A 30 -3.26 -0.20 -12.06
C PHE A 30 -4.42 -0.68 -11.15
N PRO A 31 -5.63 -0.10 -11.29
CA PRO A 31 -6.74 -0.32 -10.37
C PRO A 31 -7.27 -1.77 -10.34
N ASP A 32 -6.94 -2.58 -11.34
CA ASP A 32 -7.37 -3.98 -11.47
C ASP A 32 -6.39 -4.99 -10.87
N LYS A 33 -5.19 -4.56 -10.46
CA LYS A 33 -4.18 -5.46 -9.88
C LYS A 33 -4.48 -5.76 -8.43
N LYS A 34 -4.22 -7.00 -8.00
CA LYS A 34 -4.28 -7.37 -6.58
C LYS A 34 -3.01 -6.86 -5.87
N ILE A 35 -3.17 -6.02 -4.85
CA ILE A 35 -2.04 -5.47 -4.10
C ILE A 35 -2.20 -5.87 -2.64
N THR A 36 -1.13 -6.39 -2.04
CA THR A 36 -1.07 -6.72 -0.61
C THR A 36 0.12 -6.00 0.00
N LEU A 37 -0.10 -5.20 1.05
CA LEU A 37 0.93 -4.48 1.79
C LEU A 37 1.09 -5.11 3.19
N VAL A 38 2.19 -5.81 3.41
CA VAL A 38 2.48 -6.47 4.70
C VAL A 38 3.48 -5.68 5.53
N HIS A 39 3.23 -5.59 6.83
CA HIS A 39 4.14 -4.99 7.80
C HIS A 39 4.04 -5.70 9.14
N LYS A 40 5.11 -5.65 9.94
CA LYS A 40 5.18 -6.30 11.27
C LYS A 40 4.48 -5.51 12.37
N GLY A 41 4.52 -4.18 12.27
CA GLY A 41 4.04 -3.28 13.31
C GLY A 41 2.51 -3.15 13.40
N PRO A 42 1.97 -2.66 14.53
CA PRO A 42 0.53 -2.49 14.73
C PRO A 42 -0.15 -1.56 13.73
N ARG A 43 0.58 -0.67 13.04
CA ARG A 43 0.02 0.32 12.10
C ARG A 43 0.98 0.71 11.00
N LEU A 44 0.44 1.23 9.90
CA LEU A 44 1.24 1.86 8.85
C LEU A 44 1.78 3.20 9.35
N LEU A 45 2.95 3.61 8.84
CA LEU A 45 3.57 4.91 9.13
C LEU A 45 3.67 5.20 10.64
N GLU A 46 4.27 4.28 11.41
CA GLU A 46 4.27 4.38 12.89
C GLU A 46 4.90 5.65 13.45
N PHE A 47 5.73 6.33 12.66
CA PHE A 47 6.42 7.56 13.00
C PHE A 47 5.52 8.82 12.89
N ILE A 48 4.30 8.72 12.33
CA ILE A 48 3.36 9.86 12.22
C ILE A 48 2.16 9.73 13.17
N GLY A 49 1.40 10.80 13.35
CA GLY A 49 0.21 10.80 14.21
C GLY A 49 -0.85 9.76 13.79
N ALA A 50 -1.54 9.16 14.76
CA ALA A 50 -2.55 8.10 14.54
C ALA A 50 -3.63 8.47 13.53
N LYS A 51 -4.15 9.71 13.60
CA LYS A 51 -5.14 10.18 12.64
C LYS A 51 -4.66 10.13 11.19
N ALA A 52 -3.38 10.41 10.94
CA ALA A 52 -2.81 10.35 9.60
C ALA A 52 -2.58 8.90 9.16
N ALA A 53 -2.04 8.05 10.03
CA ALA A 53 -1.90 6.62 9.78
C ALA A 53 -3.25 5.94 9.46
N ASP A 54 -4.29 6.25 10.22
CA ASP A 54 -5.66 5.73 10.01
C ASP A 54 -6.24 6.21 8.67
N LYS A 55 -5.99 7.47 8.31
CA LYS A 55 -6.41 8.02 7.02
C LYS A 55 -5.73 7.29 5.87
N THR A 56 -4.42 7.04 5.98
CA THR A 56 -3.66 6.25 5.01
C THR A 56 -4.24 4.84 4.87
N LEU A 57 -4.46 4.13 5.97
CA LEU A 57 -5.02 2.78 5.94
C LEU A 57 -6.41 2.75 5.31
N LYS A 58 -7.30 3.68 5.68
CA LYS A 58 -8.65 3.78 5.10
C LYS A 58 -8.60 4.06 3.60
N TRP A 59 -7.68 4.92 3.15
CA TRP A 59 -7.53 5.22 1.74
C TRP A 59 -6.98 4.04 0.94
N LEU A 60 -5.94 3.36 1.44
CA LEU A 60 -5.40 2.15 0.79
C LEU A 60 -6.48 1.05 0.67
N LYS A 61 -7.26 0.84 1.72
CA LYS A 61 -8.40 -0.11 1.68
C LYS A 61 -9.48 0.29 0.69
N SER A 62 -9.79 1.59 0.55
CA SER A 62 -10.76 2.06 -0.46
C SER A 62 -10.26 1.86 -1.89
N LYS A 63 -8.95 1.69 -2.07
CA LYS A 63 -8.30 1.29 -3.32
C LYS A 63 -8.06 -0.23 -3.45
N LYS A 64 -8.69 -1.04 -2.59
CA LYS A 64 -8.58 -2.51 -2.58
C LYS A 64 -7.16 -3.04 -2.33
N VAL A 65 -6.31 -2.24 -1.67
CA VAL A 65 -5.04 -2.74 -1.13
C VAL A 65 -5.34 -3.52 0.15
N GLU A 66 -4.93 -4.80 0.18
CA GLU A 66 -5.06 -5.70 1.33
C GLU A 66 -3.94 -5.48 2.37
#